data_AF-A0A1Q6ZA34-F1
#
_entry.id   AF-A0A1Q6ZA34-F1
#
_cell.length_a   1.000
_cell.length_b   1.000
_cell.length_c   1.000
_cell.angle_alpha   90.00
_cell.angle_beta   90.00
_cell.angle_gamma   90.00
#
_symmetry.space_group_name_H-M   'P 1'
#
loop_
_entity.id
_entity.type
_entity.pdbx_description
1 polymer ?
#
loop_
_entity_poly.entity_id
_entity_poly.type
_entity_poly.pdbx_seq_one_letter_code
_entity_poly.pdbx_strand_id
1 'polypeptide(L)'
;MRVGIIVSGIVILGVGVLYLLYSSSNPDYFQVAVFALPFGCLNLGFGILTAKGGGVSIPSNARDPAKMVVDKGVIGSTVYLMVFSDKKLVLKRLTSGSVTVLAVVVLAVVGLLFAYFIGAAIGGITAFSLQEFLTQRRRDATKLCNPLAASGKGDLEFAYADLERVQLTKSRLRLHLRNGIMGIVISRRYPEKMRPIMEGFISSSKMAEPV
;
A
#
# COMPACT_ATOMS: atom_id res chain seq x y z
N MET A 1 -8.93 -2.56 4.58
CA MET A 1 -8.27 -3.30 3.49
C MET A 1 -8.25 -4.80 3.75
N ARG A 2 -7.62 -5.30 4.82
CA ARG A 2 -7.67 -6.74 5.21
C ARG A 2 -9.06 -7.37 5.15
N VAL A 3 -10.04 -6.76 5.82
CA VAL A 3 -11.44 -7.23 5.81
C VAL A 3 -12.03 -7.27 4.41
N GLY A 4 -11.73 -6.27 3.57
CA GLY A 4 -12.19 -6.23 2.18
C GLY A 4 -11.62 -7.37 1.34
N ILE A 5 -10.34 -7.73 1.54
CA ILE A 5 -9.70 -8.87 0.88
C ILE A 5 -10.38 -10.19 1.33
N ILE A 6 -10.61 -10.36 2.63
CA ILE A 6 -11.30 -11.55 3.17
C ILE A 6 -12.71 -11.66 2.60
N VAL A 7 -13.49 -10.58 2.65
CA VAL A 7 -14.85 -10.54 2.11
C VAL A 7 -14.84 -10.86 0.61
N SER A 8 -13.89 -10.31 -0.15
CA SER A 8 -13.76 -10.63 -1.57
C SER A 8 -13.44 -12.11 -1.82
N GLY A 9 -12.60 -12.73 -0.98
CA GLY A 9 -12.33 -14.16 -1.05
C GLY A 9 -13.57 -15.01 -0.77
N ILE A 10 -14.36 -14.66 0.24
CA ILE A 10 -15.64 -15.33 0.55
C ILE A 10 -16.61 -15.21 -0.63
N VAL A 11 -16.74 -14.01 -1.20
CA VAL A 11 -17.63 -13.77 -2.35
C VAL A 11 -17.19 -14.60 -3.56
N ILE A 12 -15.89 -14.63 -3.88
CA ILE A 12 -15.35 -15.41 -5.00
C ILE A 12 -15.60 -16.91 -4.77
N LEU A 13 -15.41 -17.41 -3.54
CA LEU A 13 -15.76 -18.80 -3.20
C LEU A 13 -17.24 -19.09 -3.37
N GLY A 14 -18.11 -18.18 -2.92
CA GLY A 14 -19.55 -18.28 -3.09
C GLY A 14 -19.94 -18.37 -4.58
N VAL A 15 -19.33 -17.54 -5.42
CA VAL A 15 -19.49 -17.63 -6.89
C VAL A 15 -19.01 -18.99 -7.40
N GLY A 16 -17.84 -19.47 -6.98
CA GLY A 16 -17.34 -20.78 -7.38
C GLY A 16 -18.26 -21.94 -7.01
N VAL A 17 -18.78 -21.97 -5.78
CA VAL A 17 -19.73 -22.99 -5.31
C VAL A 17 -21.05 -22.90 -6.09
N LEU A 18 -21.58 -21.70 -6.28
CA LEU A 18 -22.82 -21.50 -7.03
C LEU A 18 -22.70 -22.05 -8.46
N TYR A 19 -21.63 -21.70 -9.16
CA TYR A 19 -21.40 -22.15 -10.53
C TYR A 19 -21.09 -23.65 -10.61
N LEU A 20 -20.46 -24.23 -9.58
CA LEU A 20 -20.30 -25.67 -9.47
C LEU A 20 -21.65 -26.39 -9.34
N LEU A 21 -22.57 -25.86 -8.55
CA LEU A 21 -23.92 -26.42 -8.38
C LEU A 21 -24.74 -26.36 -9.68
N TYR A 22 -24.53 -25.34 -10.52
CA TYR A 22 -25.18 -25.20 -11.82
C TYR A 22 -24.41 -25.87 -12.97
N SER A 23 -23.25 -26.50 -12.71
CA SER A 23 -22.39 -27.07 -13.75
C SER A 23 -23.04 -28.21 -14.54
N SER A 24 -23.99 -28.92 -13.93
CA SER A 24 -24.79 -29.93 -14.62
C SER A 24 -25.66 -29.36 -15.76
N SER A 25 -25.95 -28.06 -15.72
CA SER A 25 -26.77 -27.36 -16.71
C SER A 25 -25.96 -26.71 -17.84
N ASN A 26 -24.70 -26.35 -17.58
CA ASN A 26 -23.80 -25.81 -18.61
C ASN A 26 -22.32 -26.09 -18.23
N PRO A 27 -21.55 -26.77 -19.10
CA PRO A 27 -20.13 -27.06 -18.84
C PRO A 27 -19.25 -25.80 -18.72
N ASP A 28 -19.65 -24.66 -19.29
CA ASP A 28 -18.93 -23.39 -19.12
C ASP A 28 -18.93 -22.91 -17.66
N TYR A 29 -19.97 -23.27 -16.88
CA TYR A 29 -20.03 -22.94 -15.46
C TYR A 29 -19.03 -23.73 -14.63
N PHE A 30 -18.66 -24.93 -15.09
CA PHE A 30 -17.58 -25.69 -14.47
C PHE A 30 -16.24 -24.96 -14.58
N GLN A 31 -15.96 -24.32 -15.73
CA GLN A 31 -14.72 -23.54 -15.92
C GLN A 31 -14.66 -22.35 -14.95
N VAL A 32 -15.79 -21.63 -14.79
CA VAL A 32 -15.90 -20.54 -13.81
C VAL A 32 -15.65 -21.04 -12.39
N ALA A 33 -16.19 -22.21 -12.01
CA ALA A 33 -15.99 -22.79 -10.68
C ALA A 33 -14.52 -23.20 -10.43
N VAL A 34 -13.89 -23.87 -11.41
CA VAL A 34 -12.48 -24.28 -11.33
C VAL A 34 -11.55 -23.07 -11.25
N PHE A 35 -11.91 -21.96 -11.88
CA PHE A 35 -11.17 -20.70 -11.73
C PHE A 35 -11.47 -20.01 -10.39
N ALA A 36 -12.74 -19.86 -10.01
CA ALA A 36 -13.13 -19.10 -8.83
C ALA A 36 -12.66 -19.74 -7.52
N LEU A 37 -12.75 -21.07 -7.36
CA LEU A 37 -12.46 -21.72 -6.08
C LEU A 37 -11.00 -21.53 -5.61
N PRO A 38 -9.96 -21.82 -6.42
CA PRO A 38 -8.57 -21.58 -6.03
C PRO A 38 -8.30 -20.10 -5.76
N PHE A 39 -8.82 -19.21 -6.60
CA PHE A 39 -8.64 -17.77 -6.44
C PHE A 39 -9.34 -17.22 -5.19
N GLY A 40 -10.50 -17.75 -4.82
CA GLY A 40 -11.18 -17.43 -3.57
C GLY A 40 -10.37 -17.86 -2.35
N CYS A 41 -9.81 -19.07 -2.37
CA CYS A 41 -8.89 -19.57 -1.34
C CYS A 41 -7.62 -18.71 -1.24
N LEU A 42 -7.02 -18.32 -2.37
CA LEU A 42 -5.85 -17.45 -2.41
C LEU A 42 -6.15 -16.08 -1.80
N ASN A 43 -7.28 -15.47 -2.15
CA ASN A 43 -7.70 -14.19 -1.56
C ASN A 43 -7.94 -14.28 -0.06
N LEU A 44 -8.57 -15.36 0.42
CA LEU A 44 -8.68 -15.62 1.85
C LEU A 44 -7.31 -15.74 2.51
N GLY A 45 -6.40 -16.52 1.93
CA GLY A 45 -5.03 -16.67 2.41
C GLY A 45 -4.31 -15.33 2.49
N PHE A 46 -4.38 -14.52 1.44
CA PHE A 46 -3.87 -13.15 1.46
C PHE A 46 -4.51 -12.34 2.58
N GLY A 47 -5.82 -12.34 2.72
CA GLY A 47 -6.52 -11.59 3.77
C GLY A 47 -6.17 -12.03 5.20
N ILE A 48 -5.94 -13.32 5.42
CA ILE A 48 -5.55 -13.86 6.74
C ILE A 48 -4.11 -13.44 7.06
N LEU A 49 -3.20 -13.58 6.11
CA LEU A 49 -1.76 -13.31 6.27
C LEU A 49 -1.40 -11.82 6.14
N THR A 50 -2.30 -11.01 5.58
CA THR A 50 -2.18 -9.55 5.47
C THR A 50 -2.31 -8.94 6.87
N ALA A 51 -1.22 -8.36 7.35
CA ALA A 51 -1.17 -7.63 8.61
C ALA A 51 -2.18 -6.46 8.66
N LYS A 52 -2.36 -5.88 9.85
CA LYS A 52 -3.15 -4.65 9.97
C LYS A 52 -2.38 -3.49 9.31
N GLY A 53 -3.10 -2.55 8.69
CA GLY A 53 -2.53 -1.26 8.27
C GLY A 53 -1.88 -0.58 9.48
N GLY A 54 -0.66 -0.06 9.30
CA GLY A 54 0.18 0.41 10.40
C GLY A 54 -0.17 1.83 10.84
N GLY A 55 -0.84 2.60 9.97
CA GLY A 55 -1.15 4.00 10.23
C GLY A 55 0.09 4.85 10.40
N VAL A 56 -0.03 5.84 11.28
CA VAL A 56 1.09 6.62 11.82
C VAL A 56 1.50 5.97 13.14
N SER A 57 2.74 5.52 13.23
CA SER A 57 3.32 4.93 14.44
C SER A 57 4.47 5.77 14.96
N ILE A 58 4.50 5.97 16.27
CA ILE A 58 5.55 6.69 16.99
C ILE A 58 6.31 5.65 17.80
N PRO A 59 7.63 5.52 17.62
CA PRO A 59 8.42 4.63 18.46
C PRO A 59 8.31 5.03 19.93
N SER A 60 8.13 4.04 20.81
CA SER A 60 7.98 4.28 22.26
C SER A 60 9.28 4.70 22.94
N ASN A 61 10.43 4.46 22.30
CA ASN A 61 11.73 4.80 22.84
C ASN A 61 12.18 6.17 22.30
N ALA A 62 12.37 7.15 23.20
CA ALA A 62 12.83 8.49 22.85
C ALA A 62 14.22 8.50 22.19
N ARG A 63 15.05 7.47 22.43
CA ARG A 63 16.37 7.29 21.81
C ARG A 63 16.32 6.64 20.43
N ASP A 64 15.14 6.23 19.96
CA ASP A 64 15.00 5.73 18.60
C ASP A 64 15.35 6.86 17.62
N PRO A 65 16.26 6.62 16.66
CA PRO A 65 16.58 7.61 15.63
C PRO A 65 15.39 7.87 14.70
N ALA A 66 14.41 6.97 14.61
CA ALA A 66 13.13 7.25 13.97
C ALA A 66 12.19 7.95 14.97
N LYS A 67 11.61 9.08 14.57
CA LYS A 67 10.62 9.82 15.37
C LYS A 67 9.19 9.51 14.97
N MET A 68 8.98 9.15 13.71
CA MET A 68 7.67 8.79 13.21
C MET A 68 7.79 7.88 11.99
N VAL A 69 6.93 6.87 11.93
CA VAL A 69 6.81 6.00 10.75
C VAL A 69 5.37 6.08 10.25
N VAL A 70 5.20 6.35 8.96
CA VAL A 70 3.89 6.42 8.32
C VAL A 70 3.80 5.33 7.27
N ASP A 71 2.82 4.45 7.44
CA ASP A 71 2.76 3.17 6.74
C ASP A 71 2.64 3.26 5.22
N LYS A 72 2.05 4.34 4.70
CA LYS A 72 1.82 4.56 3.27
C LYS A 72 1.91 6.04 2.90
N GLY A 73 2.83 6.35 2.00
CA GLY A 73 2.85 7.56 1.18
C GLY A 73 3.01 7.19 -0.29
N VAL A 74 2.33 7.87 -1.20
CA VAL A 74 2.36 7.57 -2.63
C VAL A 74 2.98 8.72 -3.41
N ILE A 75 3.99 8.44 -4.21
CA ILE A 75 4.58 9.38 -5.19
C ILE A 75 4.35 8.80 -6.58
N GLY A 76 3.61 9.54 -7.40
CA GLY A 76 3.16 9.05 -8.71
C GLY A 76 2.37 7.75 -8.54
N SER A 77 2.92 6.65 -9.03
CA SER A 77 2.33 5.32 -8.92
C SER A 77 3.01 4.42 -7.88
N THR A 78 4.06 4.89 -7.20
CA THR A 78 4.85 4.06 -6.27
C THR A 78 4.48 4.33 -4.82
N VAL A 79 4.32 3.25 -4.05
CA VAL A 79 3.96 3.27 -2.63
C VAL A 79 5.22 3.14 -1.79
N TYR A 80 5.35 4.02 -0.80
CA TYR A 80 6.48 4.13 0.10
C TYR A 80 6.03 4.01 1.56
N LEU A 81 6.88 3.43 2.39
CA LEU A 81 6.86 3.60 3.84
C LEU A 81 7.67 4.84 4.16
N MET A 82 7.11 5.77 4.93
CA MET A 82 7.80 7.01 5.27
C MET A 82 8.38 6.90 6.66
N VAL A 83 9.66 7.19 6.81
CA VAL A 83 10.39 7.12 8.07
C VAL A 83 10.99 8.49 8.33
N PHE A 84 10.50 9.17 9.35
CA PHE A 84 10.97 10.48 9.78
C PHE A 84 11.98 10.29 10.90
N SER A 85 13.10 10.99 10.80
CA SER A 85 14.09 11.15 11.87
C SER A 85 14.21 12.62 12.24
N ASP A 86 15.12 12.95 13.15
CA ASP A 86 15.43 14.34 13.51
C ASP A 86 16.09 15.14 12.37
N LYS A 87 16.74 14.46 11.42
CA LYS A 87 17.59 15.10 10.39
C LYS A 87 17.09 14.92 8.97
N LYS A 88 16.30 13.88 8.73
CA LYS A 88 15.90 13.46 7.38
C LYS A 88 14.59 12.69 7.36
N LEU A 89 13.95 12.73 6.19
CA LEU A 89 12.86 11.87 5.78
C LEU A 89 13.39 10.82 4.81
N VAL A 90 13.16 9.54 5.12
CA VAL A 90 13.48 8.41 4.23
C VAL A 90 12.18 7.80 3.73
N LEU A 91 12.07 7.62 2.42
CA LEU A 91 10.97 6.92 1.76
C LEU A 91 11.46 5.57 1.28
N LYS A 92 10.97 4.53 1.95
CA LYS A 92 11.29 3.13 1.64
C LYS A 92 10.31 2.57 0.64
N ARG A 93 10.79 2.18 -0.54
CA ARG A 93 9.92 1.72 -1.63
C ARG A 93 9.27 0.38 -1.26
N LEU A 94 7.95 0.38 -1.07
CA LEU A 94 7.20 -0.83 -0.78
C LEU A 94 6.81 -1.53 -2.08
N THR A 95 6.01 -0.88 -2.92
CA THR A 95 5.58 -1.46 -4.20
C THR A 95 5.54 -0.37 -5.27
N SER A 96 5.64 -0.77 -6.52
CA SER A 96 5.58 0.16 -7.65
C SER A 96 4.31 -0.05 -8.45
N GLY A 97 3.70 1.06 -8.86
CA GLY A 97 2.50 1.06 -9.66
C GLY A 97 2.62 0.31 -10.97
N SER A 98 3.82 0.29 -11.56
CA SER A 98 4.06 -0.49 -12.78
C SER A 98 3.88 -1.99 -12.54
N VAL A 99 4.41 -2.51 -11.42
CA VAL A 99 4.28 -3.92 -11.04
C VAL A 99 2.83 -4.25 -10.70
N THR A 100 2.13 -3.34 -10.03
CA THR A 100 0.75 -3.57 -9.58
C THR A 100 -0.24 -3.47 -10.73
N VAL A 101 -0.10 -2.48 -11.61
CA VAL A 101 -0.92 -2.35 -12.81
C VAL A 101 -0.68 -3.53 -13.75
N LEU A 102 0.58 -3.92 -13.95
CA LEU A 102 0.91 -5.09 -14.78
C LEU A 102 0.28 -6.38 -14.22
N ALA A 103 0.38 -6.61 -12.90
CA ALA A 103 -0.25 -7.77 -12.28
C ALA A 103 -1.78 -7.77 -12.45
N VAL A 104 -2.43 -6.62 -12.28
CA VAL A 104 -3.87 -6.47 -12.51
C VAL A 104 -4.24 -6.77 -13.95
N VAL A 105 -3.53 -6.21 -14.92
CA VAL A 105 -3.79 -6.43 -16.35
C VAL A 105 -3.59 -7.89 -16.71
N VAL A 106 -2.47 -8.49 -16.32
CA VAL A 106 -2.16 -9.90 -16.65
C VAL A 106 -3.20 -10.84 -16.03
N LEU A 107 -3.51 -10.69 -14.74
CA LEU A 107 -4.49 -11.56 -14.08
C LEU A 107 -5.91 -11.36 -14.63
N ALA A 108 -6.29 -10.13 -14.97
CA ALA A 108 -7.59 -9.85 -15.59
C ALA A 108 -7.69 -10.44 -17.00
N VAL A 109 -6.64 -10.34 -17.82
CA VAL A 109 -6.61 -10.94 -19.16
C VAL A 109 -6.63 -12.46 -19.08
N VAL A 110 -5.83 -13.06 -18.20
CA VAL A 110 -5.87 -14.53 -17.98
C VAL A 110 -7.25 -14.95 -17.51
N GLY A 111 -7.85 -14.22 -16.57
CA GLY A 111 -9.22 -14.48 -16.13
C GLY A 111 -10.25 -14.35 -17.25
N LEU A 112 -10.12 -13.34 -18.11
CA LEU A 112 -10.99 -13.15 -19.27
C LEU A 112 -10.96 -14.35 -20.22
N LEU A 113 -9.76 -14.91 -20.46
CA LEU A 113 -9.58 -16.06 -21.34
C LEU A 113 -10.14 -17.37 -20.75
N PHE A 114 -10.19 -17.49 -19.42
CA PHE A 114 -10.63 -18.72 -18.73
C PHE A 114 -12.11 -18.72 -18.33
N ALA A 115 -12.67 -17.56 -17.99
CA ALA A 115 -14.02 -17.47 -17.42
C ALA A 115 -14.71 -16.15 -17.79
N TYR A 116 -14.38 -15.59 -18.96
CA TYR A 116 -14.96 -14.36 -19.50
C TYR A 116 -14.93 -13.20 -18.49
N PHE A 117 -15.95 -12.35 -18.48
CA PHE A 117 -16.01 -11.18 -17.60
C PHE A 117 -15.93 -11.53 -16.10
N ILE A 118 -16.45 -12.69 -15.71
CA ILE A 118 -16.39 -13.16 -14.32
C ILE A 118 -14.93 -13.47 -13.94
N GLY A 119 -14.23 -14.22 -14.80
CA GLY A 119 -12.82 -14.50 -14.62
C GLY A 119 -11.97 -13.23 -14.60
N ALA A 120 -12.25 -12.26 -15.49
CA ALA A 120 -11.57 -10.98 -15.50
C ALA A 120 -11.74 -10.21 -14.18
N ALA A 121 -12.95 -10.18 -13.62
CA ALA A 121 -13.23 -9.57 -12.33
C ALA A 121 -12.50 -10.28 -11.18
N ILE A 122 -12.54 -11.62 -11.14
CA ILE A 122 -11.81 -12.43 -10.14
C ILE A 122 -10.31 -12.17 -10.23
N GLY A 123 -9.75 -12.13 -11.44
CA GLY A 123 -8.34 -11.85 -11.69
C GLY A 123 -7.94 -10.46 -11.19
N GLY A 124 -8.71 -9.43 -11.52
CA GLY A 124 -8.46 -8.05 -11.08
C GLY A 124 -8.51 -7.89 -9.55
N ILE A 125 -9.52 -8.49 -8.90
CA ILE A 125 -9.64 -8.49 -7.44
C ILE A 125 -8.45 -9.20 -6.79
N THR A 126 -8.06 -10.37 -7.32
CA THR A 126 -6.93 -11.13 -6.78
C THR A 126 -5.62 -10.37 -6.92
N ALA A 127 -5.39 -9.70 -8.05
CA ALA A 127 -4.21 -8.88 -8.26
C ALA A 127 -4.10 -7.76 -7.23
N PHE A 128 -5.22 -7.10 -6.91
CA PHE A 128 -5.27 -6.07 -5.87
C PHE A 128 -4.96 -6.66 -4.48
N SER A 129 -5.56 -7.81 -4.14
CA SER A 129 -5.28 -8.50 -2.87
C SER A 129 -3.81 -8.89 -2.73
N LEU A 130 -3.21 -9.41 -3.80
CA LEU A 130 -1.79 -9.76 -3.87
C LEU A 130 -0.91 -8.52 -3.68
N GLN A 131 -1.22 -7.41 -4.36
CA GLN A 131 -0.50 -6.15 -4.19
C GLN A 131 -0.50 -5.71 -2.73
N GLU A 132 -1.67 -5.71 -2.07
CA GLU A 132 -1.79 -5.25 -0.70
C GLU A 132 -1.02 -6.17 0.25
N PHE A 133 -1.10 -7.49 0.06
CA PHE A 133 -0.32 -8.47 0.81
C PHE A 133 1.20 -8.24 0.66
N LEU A 134 1.70 -8.10 -0.56
CA LEU A 134 3.13 -7.86 -0.83
C LEU A 134 3.62 -6.52 -0.25
N THR A 135 2.79 -5.48 -0.34
CA THR A 135 3.08 -4.15 0.22
C THR A 135 3.28 -4.24 1.72
N GLN A 136 2.42 -4.98 2.41
CA GLN A 136 2.52 -5.14 3.86
C GLN A 136 3.66 -6.06 4.27
N ARG A 137 3.91 -7.16 3.56
CA ARG A 137 5.08 -8.02 3.80
C ARG A 137 6.39 -7.24 3.68
N ARG A 138 6.53 -6.41 2.64
CA ARG A 138 7.72 -5.56 2.48
C ARG A 138 7.83 -4.51 3.58
N ARG A 139 6.71 -3.94 4.03
CA ARG A 139 6.68 -3.02 5.16
C ARG A 139 7.19 -3.69 6.43
N ASP A 140 6.70 -4.87 6.74
CA ASP A 140 7.08 -5.58 7.96
C ASP A 140 8.55 -6.04 7.89
N ALA A 141 9.04 -6.48 6.72
CA ALA A 141 10.47 -6.70 6.49
C ALA A 141 11.31 -5.43 6.71
N THR A 142 10.84 -4.27 6.25
CA THR A 142 11.53 -2.99 6.43
C THR A 142 11.61 -2.58 7.90
N LYS A 143 10.60 -2.93 8.71
CA LYS A 143 10.61 -2.70 10.17
C LYS A 143 11.60 -3.59 10.91
N LEU A 144 11.87 -4.80 10.41
CA LEU A 144 12.84 -5.73 10.99
C LEU A 144 14.29 -5.34 10.67
N CYS A 145 14.51 -4.60 9.58
CA CYS A 145 15.81 -4.02 9.22
C CYS A 145 15.96 -2.59 9.78
N ASN A 146 17.12 -1.95 9.58
CA ASN A 146 17.29 -0.54 9.93
C ASN A 146 16.42 0.34 9.00
N PRO A 147 15.32 0.95 9.48
CA PRO A 147 14.36 1.65 8.63
C PRO A 147 14.91 2.95 8.05
N LEU A 148 16.00 3.49 8.62
CA LEU A 148 16.63 4.75 8.23
C LEU A 148 17.80 4.60 7.24
N ALA A 149 18.31 3.38 7.06
CA ALA A 149 19.38 3.13 6.10
C ALA A 149 18.78 3.08 4.70
N ALA A 150 18.89 4.14 3.88
CA ALA A 150 18.53 4.07 2.46
C ALA A 150 19.43 3.01 1.80
N SER A 151 18.85 1.89 1.40
CA SER A 151 19.62 0.68 1.04
C SER A 151 19.03 -0.03 -0.18
N GLY A 152 17.78 0.28 -0.56
CA GLY A 152 17.11 -0.31 -1.71
C GLY A 152 17.15 0.55 -2.98
N LYS A 153 17.16 -0.10 -4.14
CA LYS A 153 17.01 0.54 -5.47
C LYS A 153 15.65 1.26 -5.56
N GLY A 154 15.69 2.59 -5.56
CA GLY A 154 14.52 3.46 -5.61
C GLY A 154 13.95 3.88 -4.25
N ASP A 155 14.67 3.64 -3.15
CA ASP A 155 14.46 4.40 -1.91
C ASP A 155 14.83 5.87 -2.15
N LEU A 156 14.14 6.80 -1.48
CA LEU A 156 14.43 8.23 -1.55
C LEU A 156 14.80 8.76 -0.16
N GLU A 157 15.73 9.71 -0.12
CA GLU A 157 16.17 10.36 1.11
C GLU A 157 16.13 11.88 0.92
N PHE A 158 15.54 12.58 1.89
CA PHE A 158 15.45 14.03 1.92
C PHE A 158 15.99 14.54 3.25
N ALA A 159 17.17 15.15 3.22
CA ALA A 159 17.70 15.84 4.40
C ALA A 159 16.91 17.12 4.67
N TYR A 160 16.60 17.38 5.93
CA TYR A 160 15.85 18.60 6.29
C TYR A 160 16.64 19.88 6.06
N ALA A 161 17.97 19.79 5.96
CA ALA A 161 18.82 20.90 5.55
C ALA A 161 18.46 21.40 4.14
N ASP A 162 18.09 20.48 3.24
CA ASP A 162 17.79 20.77 1.83
C ASP A 162 16.33 21.17 1.59
N LEU A 163 15.49 21.04 2.62
CA LEU A 163 14.10 21.47 2.59
C LEU A 163 14.00 22.97 2.89
N GLU A 164 13.33 23.70 2.01
CA GLU A 164 12.97 25.10 2.24
C GLU A 164 11.69 25.18 3.07
N ARG A 165 10.70 24.37 2.71
CA ARG A 165 9.39 24.37 3.36
C ARG A 165 8.76 22.98 3.35
N VAL A 166 8.02 22.67 4.39
CA VAL A 166 7.20 21.46 4.51
C VAL A 166 5.77 21.87 4.71
N GLN A 167 4.89 21.45 3.80
CA GLN A 167 3.47 21.75 3.86
C GLN A 167 2.68 20.45 3.98
N LEU A 168 1.90 20.33 5.05
CA LEU A 168 1.02 19.20 5.28
C LEU A 168 -0.42 19.64 5.02
N THR A 169 -1.02 19.10 3.97
CA THR A 169 -2.42 19.32 3.60
C THR A 169 -3.27 18.11 4.01
N LYS A 170 -4.60 18.21 3.89
CA LYS A 170 -5.54 17.12 4.22
C LYS A 170 -5.19 15.76 3.62
N SER A 171 -4.54 15.67 2.46
CA SER A 171 -4.22 14.37 1.83
C SER A 171 -2.84 14.30 1.18
N ARG A 172 -2.01 15.33 1.38
CA ARG A 172 -0.67 15.39 0.79
C ARG A 172 0.34 16.02 1.74
N LEU A 173 1.51 15.43 1.80
CA LEU A 173 2.73 16.05 2.31
C LEU A 173 3.50 16.62 1.12
N ARG A 174 3.73 17.93 1.10
CA ARG A 174 4.52 18.62 0.08
C ARG A 174 5.85 19.03 0.69
N LEU A 175 6.93 18.60 0.05
CA LEU A 175 8.29 18.97 0.39
C LEU A 175 8.75 19.99 -0.64
N HIS A 176 8.97 21.22 -0.22
CA HIS A 176 9.58 22.26 -1.05
C HIS A 176 11.09 22.12 -0.91
N LEU A 177 11.72 21.67 -1.98
CA LEU A 177 13.16 21.55 -2.14
C LEU A 177 13.64 22.73 -2.98
N ARG A 178 14.93 23.07 -2.90
CA ARG A 178 15.54 24.13 -3.72
C ARG A 178 15.27 23.97 -5.23
N ASN A 179 15.14 22.73 -5.68
CA ASN A 179 15.01 22.39 -7.10
C ASN A 179 13.58 22.00 -7.51
N GLY A 180 12.58 22.19 -6.63
CA GLY A 180 11.18 21.93 -6.96
C GLY A 180 10.35 21.39 -5.78
N ILE A 181 9.11 20.99 -6.09
CA ILE A 181 8.14 20.53 -5.09
C ILE A 181 7.89 19.04 -5.25
N MET A 182 8.14 18.27 -4.20
CA MET A 182 7.79 16.85 -4.13
C MET A 182 6.47 16.67 -3.39
N GLY A 183 5.44 16.19 -4.09
CA GLY A 183 4.13 15.89 -3.51
C GLY A 183 3.97 14.41 -3.18
N ILE A 184 3.74 14.10 -1.91
CA ILE A 184 3.52 12.74 -1.41
C ILE A 184 2.05 12.62 -0.97
N VAL A 185 1.28 11.76 -1.61
CA VAL A 185 -0.12 11.52 -1.24
C VAL A 185 -0.18 10.62 -0.01
N ILE A 186 -0.97 11.02 0.98
CA ILE A 186 -1.16 10.32 2.26
C ILE A 186 -2.64 10.20 2.60
N SER A 187 -2.97 9.28 3.52
CA SER A 187 -4.35 9.12 4.00
C SER A 187 -4.85 10.40 4.68
N ARG A 188 -6.14 10.71 4.49
CA ARG A 188 -6.76 11.93 5.05
C ARG A 188 -6.72 12.03 6.57
N ARG A 189 -6.54 10.90 7.25
CA ARG A 189 -6.50 10.80 8.72
C ARG A 189 -5.09 11.00 9.29
N TYR A 190 -4.07 11.03 8.44
CA TYR A 190 -2.67 11.07 8.88
C TYR A 190 -2.19 12.49 9.22
N PRO A 191 -2.57 13.56 8.51
CA PRO A 191 -2.10 14.91 8.81
C PRO A 191 -2.28 15.33 10.27
N GLU A 192 -3.45 15.08 10.84
CA GLU A 192 -3.78 15.43 12.24
C GLU A 192 -2.83 14.77 13.24
N LYS A 193 -2.39 13.53 12.96
CA LYS A 193 -1.44 12.80 13.82
C LYS A 193 0.00 13.16 13.54
N MET A 194 0.35 13.40 12.28
CA MET A 194 1.72 13.66 11.86
C MET A 194 2.20 15.05 12.29
N ARG A 195 1.34 16.05 12.16
CA ARG A 195 1.69 17.46 12.37
C ARG A 195 2.32 17.76 13.73
N PRO A 196 1.71 17.43 14.88
CA PRO A 196 2.29 17.79 16.19
C PRO A 196 3.67 17.16 16.41
N ILE A 197 3.90 15.98 15.82
CA ILE A 197 5.18 15.29 15.94
C ILE A 197 6.22 15.98 15.04
N MET A 198 5.84 16.30 13.80
CA MET A 198 6.70 17.01 12.86
C MET A 198 7.12 18.38 13.38
N GLU A 199 6.22 19.13 14.04
CA GLU A 199 6.55 20.42 14.67
C GLU A 199 7.62 20.27 15.78
N GLY A 200 7.75 19.07 16.37
CA GLY A 200 8.76 18.79 17.39
C GLY A 200 10.18 18.55 16.88
N PHE A 201 10.37 18.23 15.59
CA PHE A 201 11.69 17.93 15.02
C PHE A 201 12.00 18.61 13.68
N ILE A 202 11.00 19.20 13.02
CA ILE A 202 11.18 20.10 11.88
C ILE A 202 11.09 21.52 12.42
N SER A 203 12.08 22.35 12.08
CA SER A 203 12.10 23.75 12.53
C SER A 203 10.78 24.44 12.17
N SER A 204 10.18 25.12 13.14
CA SER A 204 8.90 25.83 12.99
C SER A 204 8.91 26.81 11.82
N SER A 205 10.07 27.42 11.51
CA SER A 205 10.25 28.32 10.35
C SER A 205 10.10 27.63 8.99
N LYS A 206 10.28 26.30 8.92
CA LYS A 206 10.12 25.50 7.70
C LYS A 206 8.72 24.89 7.60
N MET A 207 7.93 24.86 8.68
CA MET A 207 6.55 24.35 8.65
C MET A 207 5.61 25.42 8.08
N ALA A 208 4.89 25.08 7.01
CA ALA A 208 3.83 25.93 6.49
C ALA A 208 2.57 25.83 7.35
N GLU A 209 1.82 26.94 7.45
CA GLU A 209 0.49 26.91 8.03
C GLU A 209 -0.44 25.95 7.26
N PRO A 210 -1.40 25.33 7.97
CA PRO A 210 -2.35 24.41 7.38
C PRO A 210 -3.22 25.13 6.36
N VAL A 211 -3.48 24.47 5.23
CA VAL A 211 -4.43 24.91 4.20
C VAL A 211 -5.60 23.94 4.15
#